data_AF-A0AAC9TXX8-F1
#
_entry.id   AF-A0AAC9TXX8-F1
#
_cell.length_a   1.000
_cell.length_b   1.000
_cell.length_c   1.000
_cell.angle_alpha   90.00
_cell.angle_beta   90.00
_cell.angle_gamma   90.00
#
_symmetry.space_group_name_H-M   'P 1'
#
loop_
_entity.id
_entity.type
_entity.pdbx_description
1 polymer ?
#
loop_
_entity_poly.entity_id
_entity_poly.type
_entity_poly.pdbx_seq_one_letter_code
_entity_poly.pdbx_strand_id
1 'polypeptide(L)'
;MENLAPLYPAHIAELNRRVAEITAREQLAGLVIHSGQPHRQFLDDLDYPFKVNPHFKAWLPVIDNPHCWLVVNGRDKPQLIFYRPVDFWHKVADFPDAFWTSEVEIKLLTKADKVAELLPDNIQDWGYIGEHLDVAEVLGFTSRNPESVMSYLHYHRATKTQYELACMRRASEIGVRGHVAAKDAFYGGGSEFEIQRAYLAATDMGENDVPYGNIIALNQNAAILHYTALEHQSPKQRLSFLIDAGGSFHGYASDITRTYAFEKNLFGDLIAAMDKLQLAIIDMMRPGVKYVDLHLATHDKLAQLLLDFKLANGEKQALIEQGVTSAFFPHGLGHMLGLQVHDMGGFLHDERGTHIAPPEAHPFLRCTRTLAANQVLTIEPGLYIIDSLLNELRQDGRGNLINWQTVDLIRPFGGIRIEDNVIVHSDHNENMTRDLGLQG
;
A
#
# COMPACT_ATOMS: atom_id res chain seq x y z
N MET A 1 -17.81 -15.66 2.86
CA MET A 1 -17.07 -15.23 1.66
C MET A 1 -18.05 -14.44 0.81
N GLU A 2 -17.88 -13.12 0.71
CA GLU A 2 -18.74 -12.27 -0.14
C GLU A 2 -18.65 -12.75 -1.58
N ASN A 3 -19.79 -12.97 -2.22
CA ASN A 3 -19.82 -13.22 -3.65
C ASN A 3 -19.48 -11.89 -4.36
N LEU A 4 -18.39 -11.85 -5.13
CA LEU A 4 -17.93 -10.64 -5.82
C LEU A 4 -18.77 -10.32 -7.06
N ALA A 5 -19.36 -11.34 -7.69
CA ALA A 5 -20.08 -11.20 -8.96
C ALA A 5 -21.20 -10.14 -8.92
N PRO A 6 -22.02 -10.02 -7.86
CA PRO A 6 -23.06 -8.98 -7.79
C PRO A 6 -22.52 -7.55 -7.61
N LEU A 7 -21.29 -7.38 -7.10
CA LEU A 7 -20.69 -6.07 -6.84
C LEU A 7 -19.99 -5.50 -8.09
N TYR A 8 -19.51 -6.38 -8.96
CA TYR A 8 -18.65 -6.03 -10.08
C TYR A 8 -19.32 -5.19 -11.18
N PRO A 9 -20.59 -5.41 -11.59
CA PRO A 9 -21.26 -4.55 -12.56
C PRO A 9 -21.34 -3.09 -12.11
N ALA A 10 -21.57 -2.84 -10.81
CA ALA A 10 -21.60 -1.48 -10.25
C ALA A 10 -20.20 -0.83 -10.27
N HIS A 11 -19.15 -1.61 -10.07
CA HIS A 11 -17.77 -1.15 -10.21
C HIS A 11 -17.45 -0.73 -11.64
N ILE A 12 -17.78 -1.57 -12.64
CA ILE A 12 -17.59 -1.24 -14.06
C ILE A 12 -18.41 -0.01 -14.47
N ALA A 13 -19.65 0.11 -14.00
CA ALA A 13 -20.48 1.27 -14.26
C ALA A 13 -19.85 2.58 -13.72
N GLU A 14 -19.28 2.54 -12.52
CA GLU A 14 -18.61 3.71 -11.94
C GLU A 14 -17.32 4.07 -12.68
N LEU A 15 -16.51 3.09 -13.09
CA LEU A 15 -15.33 3.36 -13.92
C LEU A 15 -15.68 3.93 -15.29
N ASN A 16 -16.72 3.40 -15.94
CA ASN A 16 -17.23 3.94 -17.20
C ASN A 16 -17.73 5.38 -17.03
N ARG A 17 -18.48 5.67 -15.96
CA ARG A 17 -18.94 7.04 -15.64
C ARG A 17 -17.75 8.00 -15.53
N ARG A 18 -16.71 7.61 -14.78
CA ARG A 18 -15.47 8.40 -14.60
C ARG A 18 -14.77 8.64 -15.94
N VAL A 19 -14.62 7.59 -16.77
CA VAL A 19 -14.00 7.73 -18.10
C VAL A 19 -14.82 8.66 -19.00
N ALA A 20 -16.14 8.50 -19.07
CA ALA A 20 -16.99 9.34 -19.89
C ALA A 20 -16.89 10.83 -19.52
N GLU A 21 -16.78 11.11 -18.21
CA GLU A 21 -16.65 12.47 -17.70
C GLU A 21 -15.29 13.11 -18.07
N ILE A 22 -14.19 12.39 -17.87
CA ILE A 22 -12.86 12.92 -18.14
C ILE A 22 -12.56 12.99 -19.65
N THR A 23 -12.99 12.02 -20.45
CA THR A 23 -12.78 12.06 -21.90
C THR A 23 -13.60 13.16 -22.56
N ALA A 24 -14.83 13.42 -22.09
CA ALA A 24 -15.61 14.56 -22.56
C ALA A 24 -14.95 15.90 -22.23
N ARG A 25 -14.38 16.03 -21.03
CA ARG A 25 -13.66 17.24 -20.57
C ARG A 25 -12.42 17.52 -21.41
N GLU A 26 -11.63 16.49 -21.69
CA GLU A 26 -10.36 16.58 -22.40
C GLU A 26 -10.50 16.41 -23.93
N GLN A 27 -11.74 16.31 -24.44
CA GLN A 27 -12.07 16.13 -25.85
C GLN A 27 -11.41 14.88 -26.48
N LEU A 28 -11.32 13.81 -25.70
CA LEU A 28 -10.82 12.51 -26.15
C LEU A 28 -11.98 11.60 -26.56
N ALA A 29 -11.76 10.77 -27.57
CA ALA A 29 -12.70 9.73 -27.99
C ALA A 29 -12.82 8.59 -26.94
N GLY A 30 -11.75 8.36 -26.18
CA GLY A 30 -11.67 7.38 -25.11
C GLY A 30 -10.25 7.22 -24.59
N LEU A 31 -10.02 6.21 -23.76
CA LEU A 31 -8.73 5.82 -23.23
C LEU A 31 -8.35 4.43 -23.71
N VAL A 32 -7.06 4.24 -24.00
CA VAL A 32 -6.44 2.94 -24.22
C VAL A 32 -5.46 2.67 -23.09
N ILE A 33 -5.76 1.68 -22.25
CA ILE A 33 -4.99 1.36 -21.05
C ILE A 33 -4.21 0.07 -21.28
N HIS A 34 -2.89 0.15 -21.23
CA HIS A 34 -1.99 -0.97 -21.50
C HIS A 34 -1.59 -1.67 -20.19
N SER A 35 -1.64 -3.01 -20.15
CA SER A 35 -1.27 -3.79 -18.97
C SER A 35 0.22 -3.72 -18.65
N GLY A 36 1.06 -3.50 -19.67
CA GLY A 36 2.52 -3.43 -19.56
C GLY A 36 3.21 -4.58 -20.29
N GLN A 37 4.53 -4.66 -20.13
CA GLN A 37 5.38 -5.68 -20.74
C GLN A 37 6.40 -6.20 -19.71
N PRO A 38 6.91 -7.43 -19.84
CA PRO A 38 8.05 -7.88 -19.05
C PRO A 38 9.28 -7.01 -19.35
N HIS A 39 10.08 -6.71 -18.33
CA HIS A 39 11.36 -6.05 -18.51
C HIS A 39 12.45 -7.09 -18.61
N ARG A 40 13.23 -7.03 -19.68
CA ARG A 40 14.35 -7.95 -19.89
C ARG A 40 15.56 -7.55 -19.04
N GLN A 41 16.24 -8.53 -18.45
CA GLN A 41 17.49 -8.31 -17.73
C GLN A 41 18.60 -7.92 -18.71
N PHE A 42 19.48 -7.02 -18.29
CA PHE A 42 20.51 -6.46 -19.16
C PHE A 42 21.47 -7.56 -19.67
N LEU A 43 21.50 -7.74 -20.99
CA LEU A 43 22.32 -8.75 -21.70
C LEU A 43 21.97 -10.22 -21.39
N ASP A 44 20.82 -10.49 -20.78
CA ASP A 44 20.35 -11.84 -20.47
C ASP A 44 19.11 -12.19 -21.30
N ASP A 45 18.62 -13.43 -21.28
CA ASP A 45 17.32 -13.84 -21.84
C ASP A 45 16.22 -14.03 -20.77
N LEU A 46 16.55 -13.75 -19.52
CA LEU A 46 15.61 -13.70 -18.39
C LEU A 46 14.90 -12.34 -18.29
N ASP A 47 13.66 -12.37 -17.82
CA ASP A 47 12.87 -11.18 -17.48
C ASP A 47 12.83 -10.94 -15.96
N TYR A 48 12.56 -9.70 -15.57
CA TYR A 48 12.09 -9.36 -14.23
C TYR A 48 10.65 -9.86 -14.03
N PRO A 49 10.22 -10.10 -12.77
CA PRO A 49 8.83 -10.39 -12.46
C PRO A 49 7.91 -9.29 -13.02
N PHE A 50 6.93 -9.69 -13.83
CA PHE A 50 5.97 -8.75 -14.42
C PHE A 50 5.16 -8.04 -13.34
N LYS A 51 4.97 -6.73 -13.49
CA LYS A 51 4.11 -5.91 -12.64
C LYS A 51 3.12 -5.15 -13.52
N VAL A 52 1.84 -5.49 -13.39
CA VAL A 52 0.77 -4.87 -14.16
C VAL A 52 0.59 -3.39 -13.85
N ASN A 53 0.30 -2.60 -14.89
CA ASN A 53 -0.11 -1.20 -14.76
C ASN A 53 -1.31 -1.07 -13.80
N PRO A 54 -1.21 -0.26 -12.72
CA PRO A 54 -2.32 -0.05 -11.78
C PRO A 54 -3.61 0.47 -12.42
N HIS A 55 -3.52 1.24 -13.52
CA HIS A 55 -4.70 1.70 -14.25
C HIS A 55 -5.40 0.57 -15.02
N PHE A 56 -4.67 -0.46 -15.43
CA PHE A 56 -5.24 -1.63 -16.11
C PHE A 56 -5.97 -2.52 -15.10
N LYS A 57 -5.28 -2.93 -14.02
CA LYS A 57 -5.87 -3.77 -12.98
C LYS A 57 -6.96 -3.07 -12.15
N ALA A 58 -7.11 -1.76 -12.28
CA ALA A 58 -8.25 -1.03 -11.74
C ALA A 58 -9.58 -1.50 -12.32
N TRP A 59 -9.59 -2.06 -13.54
CA TRP A 59 -10.81 -2.47 -14.22
C TRP A 59 -11.16 -3.92 -13.99
N LEU A 60 -10.16 -4.81 -13.93
CA LEU A 60 -10.37 -6.25 -13.90
C LEU A 60 -9.21 -6.98 -13.23
N PRO A 61 -9.46 -8.17 -12.63
CA PRO A 61 -8.48 -8.89 -11.83
C PRO A 61 -7.50 -9.73 -12.68
N VAL A 62 -6.94 -9.15 -13.74
CA VAL A 62 -5.86 -9.76 -14.53
C VAL A 62 -4.56 -9.02 -14.21
N ILE A 63 -3.68 -9.68 -13.48
CA ILE A 63 -2.48 -9.06 -12.88
C ILE A 63 -1.16 -9.67 -13.36
N ASP A 64 -1.23 -10.80 -14.05
CA ASP A 64 -0.11 -11.66 -14.44
C ASP A 64 0.02 -11.80 -15.97
N ASN A 65 -0.84 -11.13 -16.74
CA ASN A 65 -0.82 -11.20 -18.20
C ASN A 65 -0.34 -9.90 -18.86
N PRO A 66 0.89 -9.87 -19.43
CA PRO A 66 1.40 -8.71 -20.15
C PRO A 66 0.72 -8.54 -21.51
N HIS A 67 1.02 -7.45 -22.21
CA HIS A 67 0.56 -7.15 -23.57
C HIS A 67 -0.97 -7.13 -23.75
N CYS A 68 -1.71 -6.99 -22.65
CA CYS A 68 -3.17 -6.81 -22.69
C CYS A 68 -3.51 -5.33 -22.78
N TRP A 69 -4.64 -5.02 -23.40
CA TRP A 69 -5.07 -3.64 -23.61
C TRP A 69 -6.55 -3.50 -23.32
N LEU A 70 -6.93 -2.42 -22.65
CA LEU A 70 -8.32 -2.03 -22.46
C LEU A 70 -8.61 -0.82 -23.33
N VAL A 71 -9.70 -0.89 -24.10
CA VAL A 71 -10.22 0.23 -24.89
C VAL A 71 -11.56 0.63 -24.26
N VAL A 72 -11.60 1.84 -23.69
CA VAL A 72 -12.74 2.32 -22.90
C VAL A 72 -13.10 3.75 -23.28
N ASN A 73 -14.37 4.00 -23.58
CA ASN A 73 -14.88 5.35 -23.84
C ASN A 73 -15.91 5.82 -22.78
N GLY A 74 -16.21 4.95 -21.80
CA GLY A 74 -17.15 5.21 -20.73
C GLY A 74 -18.63 5.09 -21.10
N ARG A 75 -18.95 4.69 -22.33
CA ARG A 75 -20.31 4.57 -22.85
C ARG A 75 -20.61 3.15 -23.33
N ASP A 76 -19.72 2.62 -24.15
CA ASP A 76 -19.80 1.26 -24.65
C ASP A 76 -19.20 0.28 -23.63
N LYS A 77 -19.50 -1.00 -23.83
CA LYS A 77 -18.91 -2.08 -23.04
C LYS A 77 -17.38 -2.04 -23.20
N PRO A 78 -16.58 -2.05 -22.11
CA PRO A 78 -15.13 -2.07 -22.19
C PRO A 78 -14.62 -3.22 -23.06
N GLN A 79 -13.73 -2.93 -24.00
CA GLN A 79 -13.11 -3.96 -24.82
C GLN A 79 -11.75 -4.35 -24.22
N LEU A 80 -11.59 -5.63 -23.91
CA LEU A 80 -10.34 -6.23 -23.47
C LEU A 80 -9.68 -6.96 -24.63
N ILE A 81 -8.54 -6.46 -25.09
CA ILE A 81 -7.61 -7.17 -25.96
C ILE A 81 -6.74 -8.04 -25.06
N PHE A 82 -7.04 -9.34 -24.99
CA PHE A 82 -6.40 -10.29 -24.09
C PHE A 82 -5.27 -11.03 -24.80
N TYR A 83 -4.04 -10.84 -24.33
CA TYR A 83 -2.87 -11.53 -24.86
C TYR A 83 -2.92 -13.02 -24.52
N ARG A 84 -2.92 -13.84 -25.56
CA ARG A 84 -2.97 -15.30 -25.44
C ARG A 84 -2.18 -15.90 -26.60
N PRO A 85 -0.84 -16.00 -26.47
CA PRO A 85 -0.02 -16.55 -27.53
C PRO A 85 -0.36 -18.03 -27.75
N VAL A 86 -0.16 -18.50 -28.98
CA VAL A 86 -0.19 -19.94 -29.27
C VAL A 86 1.25 -20.40 -29.27
N ASP A 87 1.65 -20.98 -28.15
CA ASP A 87 3.03 -21.36 -27.89
C ASP A 87 3.11 -22.70 -27.15
N PHE A 88 4.17 -23.46 -27.39
CA PHE A 88 4.51 -24.69 -26.68
C PHE A 88 5.60 -24.49 -25.62
N TRP A 89 6.29 -23.34 -25.60
CA TRP A 89 7.31 -23.02 -24.59
C TRP A 89 6.72 -22.55 -23.26
N HIS A 90 5.55 -21.90 -23.29
CA HIS A 90 4.91 -21.31 -22.11
C HIS A 90 3.53 -21.91 -21.86
N LYS A 91 3.14 -22.03 -20.58
CA LYS A 91 1.76 -22.34 -20.21
C LYS A 91 0.88 -21.15 -20.63
N VAL A 92 0.05 -21.35 -21.64
CA VAL A 92 -0.90 -20.34 -22.12
C VAL A 92 -2.04 -20.21 -21.12
N ALA A 93 -2.43 -18.98 -20.76
CA ALA A 93 -3.60 -18.74 -19.93
C ALA A 93 -4.85 -19.39 -20.56
N ASP A 94 -5.69 -19.99 -19.73
CA ASP A 94 -7.00 -20.46 -20.18
C ASP A 94 -7.84 -19.27 -20.69
N PHE A 95 -8.82 -19.54 -21.55
CA PHE A 95 -9.78 -18.50 -21.89
C PHE A 95 -10.47 -18.06 -20.60
N PRO A 96 -10.52 -16.76 -20.28
CA PRO A 96 -11.09 -16.32 -19.03
C PRO A 96 -12.59 -16.66 -19.01
N ASP A 97 -12.98 -17.55 -18.09
CA ASP A 97 -14.36 -17.84 -17.72
C ASP A 97 -14.50 -17.54 -16.22
N ALA A 98 -14.85 -16.29 -15.91
CA ALA A 98 -14.86 -15.74 -14.57
C ALA A 98 -15.97 -14.72 -14.40
N PHE A 99 -16.28 -14.36 -13.15
CA PHE A 99 -17.40 -13.45 -12.83
C PHE A 99 -17.32 -12.07 -13.52
N TRP A 100 -16.13 -11.63 -13.95
CA TRP A 100 -15.91 -10.33 -14.57
C TRP A 100 -16.07 -10.34 -16.10
N THR A 101 -16.05 -11.50 -16.74
CA THR A 101 -15.95 -11.61 -18.21
C THR A 101 -17.25 -11.18 -18.90
N SER A 102 -18.40 -11.27 -18.22
CA SER A 102 -19.68 -10.75 -18.71
C SER A 102 -19.70 -9.23 -18.87
N GLU A 103 -18.82 -8.50 -18.17
CA GLU A 103 -18.79 -7.04 -18.17
C GLU A 103 -17.83 -6.45 -19.21
N VAL A 104 -17.03 -7.28 -19.88
CA VAL A 104 -16.11 -6.84 -20.94
C VAL A 104 -16.36 -7.57 -22.28
N GLU A 105 -15.97 -6.97 -23.39
CA GLU A 105 -15.88 -7.64 -24.69
C GLU A 105 -14.44 -8.11 -24.91
N ILE A 106 -14.22 -9.41 -25.07
CA ILE A 106 -12.87 -9.99 -25.16
C ILE A 106 -12.48 -10.24 -26.61
N LYS A 107 -11.37 -9.65 -27.06
CA LYS A 107 -10.71 -9.96 -28.33
C LYS A 107 -9.34 -10.59 -28.05
N LEU A 108 -9.02 -11.70 -28.70
CA LEU A 108 -7.78 -12.42 -28.46
C LEU A 108 -6.63 -11.83 -29.29
N LEU A 109 -5.48 -11.62 -28.64
CA LEU A 109 -4.24 -11.21 -29.28
C LEU A 109 -3.23 -12.36 -29.20
N THR A 110 -2.94 -12.99 -30.35
CA THR A 110 -2.03 -14.15 -30.40
C THR A 110 -0.57 -13.78 -30.59
N LYS A 111 -0.28 -12.55 -31.02
CA LYS A 111 1.07 -11.98 -31.13
C LYS A 111 1.03 -10.51 -30.72
N ALA A 112 1.96 -10.08 -29.88
CA ALA A 112 1.96 -8.72 -29.33
C ALA A 112 2.07 -7.63 -30.42
N ASP A 113 2.82 -7.90 -31.50
CA ASP A 113 3.02 -6.99 -32.65
C ASP A 113 1.76 -6.79 -33.51
N LYS A 114 0.70 -7.55 -33.26
CA LYS A 114 -0.57 -7.48 -34.00
C LYS A 114 -1.64 -6.61 -33.34
N VAL A 115 -1.31 -5.94 -32.22
CA VAL A 115 -2.30 -5.15 -31.47
C VAL A 115 -2.91 -4.02 -32.29
N ALA A 116 -2.16 -3.42 -33.22
CA ALA A 116 -2.64 -2.33 -34.07
C ALA A 116 -3.91 -2.71 -34.87
N GLU A 117 -4.08 -3.99 -35.23
CA GLU A 117 -5.25 -4.49 -35.98
C GLU A 117 -6.53 -4.53 -35.13
N LEU A 118 -6.41 -4.40 -33.80
CA LEU A 118 -7.52 -4.50 -32.84
C LEU A 118 -7.81 -3.17 -32.12
N LEU A 119 -6.97 -2.16 -32.31
CA LEU A 119 -7.13 -0.82 -31.75
C LEU A 119 -8.05 0.05 -32.64
N PRO A 120 -8.61 1.15 -32.10
CA PRO A 120 -9.38 2.11 -32.89
C PRO A 120 -8.57 2.76 -34.03
N ASP A 121 -9.18 2.94 -35.22
CA ASP A 121 -8.52 3.53 -36.41
C ASP A 121 -8.03 4.97 -36.19
N ASN A 122 -8.80 5.80 -35.46
CA ASN A 122 -8.47 7.19 -35.16
C ASN A 122 -7.73 7.33 -33.82
N ILE A 123 -6.65 6.56 -33.65
CA ILE A 123 -5.95 6.41 -32.37
C ILE A 123 -5.38 7.73 -31.79
N GLN A 124 -5.21 8.74 -32.65
CA GLN A 124 -4.78 10.09 -32.28
C GLN A 124 -5.77 10.80 -31.36
N ASP A 125 -7.06 10.47 -31.46
CA ASP A 125 -8.11 11.05 -30.63
C ASP A 125 -8.26 10.34 -29.27
N TRP A 126 -7.46 9.30 -29.01
CA TRP A 126 -7.52 8.48 -27.80
C TRP A 126 -6.33 8.79 -26.87
N GLY A 127 -6.58 8.77 -25.56
CA GLY A 127 -5.53 8.90 -24.56
C GLY A 127 -4.89 7.54 -24.24
N TYR A 128 -3.58 7.41 -24.44
CA TYR A 128 -2.81 6.25 -23.99
C TYR A 128 -2.49 6.35 -22.50
N ILE A 129 -2.76 5.28 -21.75
CA ILE A 129 -2.39 5.14 -20.33
C ILE A 129 -1.50 3.91 -20.15
N GLY A 130 -0.20 4.13 -19.93
CA GLY A 130 0.77 3.06 -19.75
C GLY A 130 2.22 3.53 -19.73
N GLU A 131 3.13 2.62 -19.40
CA GLU A 131 4.57 2.92 -19.23
C GLU A 131 5.32 3.03 -20.57
N HIS A 132 4.99 2.16 -21.53
CA HIS A 132 5.73 1.99 -22.80
C HIS A 132 5.39 3.08 -23.82
N LEU A 133 5.93 4.28 -23.62
CA LEU A 133 5.66 5.48 -24.43
C LEU A 133 6.17 5.38 -25.86
N ASP A 134 7.26 4.64 -26.07
CA ASP A 134 7.85 4.31 -27.36
C ASP A 134 6.92 3.42 -28.18
N VAL A 135 6.34 2.39 -27.57
CA VAL A 135 5.32 1.54 -28.21
C VAL A 135 4.09 2.37 -28.56
N ALA A 136 3.64 3.23 -27.65
CA ALA A 136 2.53 4.14 -27.91
C ALA A 136 2.82 5.10 -29.08
N GLU A 137 4.04 5.60 -29.19
CA GLU A 137 4.46 6.45 -30.30
C GLU A 137 4.44 5.73 -31.64
N VAL A 138 4.95 4.49 -31.70
CA VAL A 138 4.92 3.65 -32.92
C VAL A 138 3.49 3.31 -33.33
N LEU A 139 2.59 3.09 -32.36
CA LEU A 139 1.17 2.87 -32.61
C LEU A 139 0.43 4.16 -33.02
N GLY A 140 1.07 5.31 -32.93
CA GLY A 140 0.51 6.59 -33.34
C GLY A 140 -0.30 7.31 -32.26
N PHE A 141 -0.07 7.09 -30.97
CA PHE A 141 -0.70 7.92 -29.94
C PHE A 141 -0.01 9.29 -29.81
N THR A 142 -0.78 10.38 -29.87
CA THR A 142 -0.29 11.74 -29.56
C THR A 142 -0.53 12.13 -28.10
N SER A 143 -1.63 11.69 -27.51
CA SER A 143 -2.00 11.94 -26.11
C SER A 143 -1.53 10.78 -25.23
N ARG A 144 -0.44 10.97 -24.48
CA ARG A 144 0.23 9.91 -23.70
C ARG A 144 0.31 10.31 -22.23
N ASN A 145 -0.31 9.51 -21.36
CA ASN A 145 -0.48 9.77 -19.93
C ASN A 145 -0.85 11.24 -19.60
N PRO A 146 -1.95 11.78 -20.15
CA PRO A 146 -2.26 13.21 -19.99
C PRO A 146 -2.48 13.55 -18.52
N GLU A 147 -1.81 14.59 -18.02
CA GLU A 147 -1.79 14.92 -16.59
C GLU A 147 -3.19 15.18 -16.01
N SER A 148 -4.07 15.84 -16.77
CA SER A 148 -5.47 16.07 -16.42
C SER A 148 -6.25 14.77 -16.23
N VAL A 149 -6.07 13.82 -17.15
CA VAL A 149 -6.67 12.48 -17.07
C VAL A 149 -6.12 11.71 -15.89
N MET A 150 -4.80 11.69 -15.71
CA MET A 150 -4.14 10.99 -14.60
C MET A 150 -4.61 11.52 -13.25
N SER A 151 -4.60 12.84 -13.07
CA SER A 151 -5.04 13.53 -11.85
C SER A 151 -6.50 13.20 -11.51
N TYR A 152 -7.39 13.24 -12.49
CA TYR A 152 -8.80 12.90 -12.29
C TYR A 152 -8.98 11.44 -11.85
N LEU A 153 -8.36 10.49 -12.55
CA LEU A 153 -8.46 9.07 -12.22
C LEU A 153 -7.84 8.77 -10.85
N HIS A 154 -6.70 9.38 -10.51
CA HIS A 154 -6.04 9.24 -9.22
C HIS A 154 -6.87 9.83 -8.07
N TYR A 155 -7.49 10.99 -8.28
CA TYR A 155 -8.35 11.62 -7.26
C TYR A 155 -9.53 10.74 -6.87
N HIS A 156 -10.20 10.15 -7.88
CA HIS A 156 -11.37 9.30 -7.71
C HIS A 156 -11.01 7.87 -7.25
N ARG A 157 -9.78 7.39 -7.50
CA ARG A 157 -9.28 6.11 -6.94
C ARG A 157 -9.21 6.09 -5.42
N ALA A 158 -9.09 7.26 -4.78
CA ALA A 158 -9.12 7.34 -3.32
C ALA A 158 -10.45 6.82 -2.72
N THR A 159 -11.57 6.95 -3.46
CA THR A 159 -12.90 6.51 -3.02
C THR A 159 -13.25 5.18 -3.68
N LYS A 160 -13.26 4.12 -2.88
CA LYS A 160 -13.41 2.73 -3.30
C LYS A 160 -14.87 2.40 -3.56
N THR A 161 -15.12 1.64 -4.62
CA THR A 161 -16.41 0.99 -4.86
C THR A 161 -16.59 -0.23 -3.95
N GLN A 162 -17.80 -0.76 -3.84
CA GLN A 162 -18.07 -1.91 -2.95
C GLN A 162 -17.31 -3.17 -3.36
N TYR A 163 -17.09 -3.40 -4.66
CA TYR A 163 -16.21 -4.48 -5.15
C TYR A 163 -14.79 -4.33 -4.61
N GLU A 164 -14.25 -3.12 -4.63
CA GLU A 164 -12.88 -2.83 -4.18
C GLU A 164 -12.74 -3.03 -2.68
N LEU A 165 -13.71 -2.56 -1.89
CA LEU A 165 -13.74 -2.81 -0.45
C LEU A 165 -13.79 -4.31 -0.15
N ALA A 166 -14.60 -5.09 -0.86
CA ALA A 166 -14.65 -6.54 -0.72
C ALA A 166 -13.31 -7.22 -1.06
N CYS A 167 -12.63 -6.76 -2.13
CA CYS A 167 -11.30 -7.24 -2.46
C CYS A 167 -10.26 -6.90 -1.38
N MET A 168 -10.30 -5.70 -0.83
CA MET A 168 -9.39 -5.26 0.23
C MET A 168 -9.60 -6.02 1.54
N ARG A 169 -10.86 -6.30 1.94
CA ARG A 169 -11.15 -7.20 3.06
C ARG A 169 -10.51 -8.57 2.85
N ARG A 170 -10.63 -9.12 1.64
CA ARG A 170 -10.03 -10.42 1.31
C ARG A 170 -8.49 -10.37 1.31
N ALA A 171 -7.89 -9.27 0.86
CA ALA A 171 -6.45 -9.06 0.98
C ALA A 171 -6.01 -9.03 2.46
N SER A 172 -6.74 -8.31 3.33
CA SER A 172 -6.48 -8.27 4.78
C SER A 172 -6.65 -9.65 5.44
N GLU A 173 -7.66 -10.43 5.05
CA GLU A 173 -7.81 -11.83 5.49
C GLU A 173 -6.57 -12.69 5.18
N ILE A 174 -6.01 -12.52 3.98
CA ILE A 174 -4.79 -13.22 3.58
C ILE A 174 -3.62 -12.74 4.43
N GLY A 175 -3.40 -11.42 4.55
CA GLY A 175 -2.32 -10.85 5.35
C GLY A 175 -2.38 -11.29 6.81
N VAL A 176 -3.53 -11.18 7.47
CA VAL A 176 -3.73 -11.60 8.87
C VAL A 176 -3.35 -13.06 9.10
N ARG A 177 -3.72 -13.96 8.19
CA ARG A 177 -3.34 -15.38 8.26
C ARG A 177 -1.83 -15.57 8.20
N GLY A 178 -1.14 -14.80 7.34
CA GLY A 178 0.33 -14.76 7.30
C GLY A 178 0.94 -14.26 8.61
N HIS A 179 0.39 -13.16 9.17
CA HIS A 179 0.83 -12.58 10.45
C HIS A 179 0.71 -13.57 11.61
N VAL A 180 -0.38 -14.35 11.68
CA VAL A 180 -0.55 -15.38 12.71
C VAL A 180 0.54 -16.44 12.62
N ALA A 181 0.80 -16.97 11.41
CA ALA A 181 1.85 -17.97 11.20
C ALA A 181 3.26 -17.42 11.49
N ALA A 182 3.53 -16.17 11.10
CA ALA A 182 4.80 -15.51 11.37
C ALA A 182 5.02 -15.30 12.88
N LYS A 183 3.97 -14.90 13.61
CA LYS A 183 4.00 -14.79 15.08
C LYS A 183 4.32 -16.14 15.73
N ASP A 184 3.66 -17.21 15.28
CA ASP A 184 3.91 -18.56 15.81
C ASP A 184 5.34 -19.02 15.52
N ALA A 185 5.87 -18.74 14.32
CA ALA A 185 7.25 -19.03 13.95
C ALA A 185 8.27 -18.23 14.79
N PHE A 186 7.97 -16.97 15.10
CA PHE A 186 8.78 -16.14 15.99
C PHE A 186 8.90 -16.75 17.39
N TYR A 187 7.78 -17.14 18.00
CA TYR A 187 7.78 -17.78 19.31
C TYR A 187 8.35 -19.22 19.27
N GLY A 188 8.26 -19.88 18.11
CA GLY A 188 8.91 -21.17 17.82
C GLY A 188 10.43 -21.10 17.64
N GLY A 189 11.02 -19.91 17.66
CA GLY A 189 12.48 -19.72 17.59
C GLY A 189 13.05 -19.59 16.18
N GLY A 190 12.20 -19.38 15.16
CA GLY A 190 12.61 -19.25 13.77
C GLY A 190 13.51 -18.03 13.51
N SER A 191 14.42 -18.16 12.55
CA SER A 191 15.18 -17.03 11.99
C SER A 191 14.27 -16.11 11.18
N GLU A 192 14.75 -14.93 10.79
CA GLU A 192 13.97 -14.01 9.95
C GLU A 192 13.56 -14.69 8.63
N PHE A 193 14.47 -15.46 8.02
CA PHE A 193 14.16 -16.23 6.82
C PHE A 193 13.10 -17.32 7.06
N GLU A 194 13.16 -18.03 8.18
CA GLU A 194 12.17 -19.07 8.51
C GLU A 194 10.79 -18.47 8.81
N ILE A 195 10.75 -17.32 9.47
CA ILE A 195 9.51 -16.56 9.72
C ILE A 195 8.90 -16.08 8.40
N GLN A 196 9.71 -15.54 7.48
CA GLN A 196 9.24 -15.16 6.15
C GLN A 196 8.63 -16.35 5.40
N ARG A 197 9.29 -17.52 5.47
CA ARG A 197 8.76 -18.74 4.84
C ARG A 197 7.43 -19.18 5.45
N ALA A 198 7.28 -19.07 6.77
CA ALA A 198 6.02 -19.37 7.45
C ALA A 198 4.90 -18.42 7.00
N TYR A 199 5.21 -17.13 6.85
CA TYR A 199 4.28 -16.14 6.32
C TYR A 199 3.80 -16.52 4.90
N LEU A 200 4.73 -16.70 3.96
CA LEU A 200 4.43 -17.01 2.55
C LEU A 200 3.64 -18.31 2.40
N ALA A 201 3.98 -19.33 3.17
CA ALA A 201 3.27 -20.61 3.16
C ALA A 201 1.81 -20.47 3.67
N ALA A 202 1.58 -19.64 4.69
CA ALA A 202 0.25 -19.43 5.25
C ALA A 202 -0.64 -18.53 4.37
N THR A 203 -0.04 -17.59 3.63
CA THR A 203 -0.77 -16.73 2.68
C THR A 203 -1.05 -17.41 1.35
N ASP A 204 -0.33 -18.49 1.01
CA ASP A 204 -0.31 -19.14 -0.30
C ASP A 204 0.18 -18.18 -1.40
N MET A 205 1.24 -17.44 -1.09
CA MET A 205 1.84 -16.41 -1.96
C MET A 205 3.34 -16.65 -2.12
N GLY A 206 3.86 -16.41 -3.32
CA GLY A 206 5.29 -16.27 -3.56
C GLY A 206 5.81 -14.88 -3.18
N GLU A 207 7.13 -14.73 -3.16
CA GLU A 207 7.80 -13.45 -2.85
C GLU A 207 7.47 -12.33 -3.85
N ASN A 208 7.14 -12.68 -5.09
CA ASN A 208 6.72 -11.70 -6.10
C ASN A 208 5.21 -11.43 -6.11
N ASP A 209 4.43 -12.20 -5.34
CA ASP A 209 2.97 -12.05 -5.25
C ASP A 209 2.57 -11.08 -4.14
N VAL A 210 3.39 -10.99 -3.07
CA VAL A 210 3.16 -10.04 -1.98
C VAL A 210 3.16 -8.60 -2.51
N PRO A 211 2.32 -7.71 -1.94
CA PRO A 211 2.14 -6.37 -2.48
C PRO A 211 3.40 -5.49 -2.38
N TYR A 212 4.29 -5.80 -1.43
CA TYR A 212 5.60 -5.20 -1.24
C TYR A 212 6.53 -6.25 -0.60
N GLY A 213 7.84 -6.00 -0.63
CA GLY A 213 8.81 -6.87 0.05
C GLY A 213 8.61 -6.82 1.56
N ASN A 214 8.19 -7.94 2.14
CA ASN A 214 7.94 -8.05 3.58
C ASN A 214 9.17 -7.64 4.39
N ILE A 215 8.95 -6.93 5.49
CA ILE A 215 9.96 -6.66 6.50
C ILE A 215 9.77 -7.68 7.61
N ILE A 216 10.79 -8.50 7.85
CA ILE A 216 10.82 -9.51 8.92
C ILE A 216 12.04 -9.23 9.77
N ALA A 217 11.87 -8.49 10.86
CA ALA A 217 12.98 -7.95 11.63
C ALA A 217 12.98 -8.46 13.08
N LEU A 218 14.10 -9.03 13.52
CA LEU A 218 14.32 -9.42 14.91
C LEU A 218 15.21 -8.42 15.65
N ASN A 219 14.89 -8.17 16.92
CA ASN A 219 15.69 -7.34 17.82
C ASN A 219 16.02 -5.96 17.22
N GLN A 220 17.30 -5.58 17.15
CA GLN A 220 17.76 -4.28 16.66
C GLN A 220 17.36 -4.00 15.21
N ASN A 221 17.15 -5.04 14.39
CA ASN A 221 16.72 -4.86 13.00
C ASN A 221 15.36 -4.15 12.92
N ALA A 222 14.52 -4.22 13.96
CA ALA A 222 13.24 -3.52 14.02
C ALA A 222 13.37 -1.98 14.05
N ALA A 223 14.58 -1.42 14.23
CA ALA A 223 14.83 0.01 14.06
C ALA A 223 15.09 0.42 12.59
N ILE A 224 15.30 -0.53 11.68
CA ILE A 224 15.60 -0.27 10.27
C ILE A 224 14.28 -0.23 9.49
N LEU A 225 13.84 0.98 9.13
CA LEU A 225 12.50 1.20 8.56
C LEU A 225 12.27 0.48 7.22
N HIS A 226 13.29 0.38 6.38
CA HIS A 226 13.25 -0.37 5.11
C HIS A 226 14.18 -1.59 5.19
N TYR A 227 14.01 -2.42 6.23
CA TYR A 227 14.80 -3.64 6.39
C TYR A 227 14.37 -4.70 5.37
N THR A 228 15.27 -5.04 4.44
CA THR A 228 14.99 -5.99 3.35
C THR A 228 15.78 -7.30 3.44
N ALA A 229 16.73 -7.37 4.38
CA ALA A 229 17.50 -8.59 4.60
C ALA A 229 16.63 -9.63 5.33
N LEU A 230 17.05 -10.90 5.25
CA LEU A 230 16.45 -12.02 5.95
C LEU A 230 17.57 -12.87 6.54
N GLU A 231 17.94 -12.61 7.79
CA GLU A 231 18.99 -13.38 8.45
C GLU A 231 18.59 -14.85 8.54
N HIS A 232 19.47 -15.73 8.06
CA HIS A 232 19.27 -17.18 8.12
C HIS A 232 19.57 -17.76 9.52
N GLN A 233 20.36 -17.06 10.33
CA GLN A 233 20.72 -17.48 11.67
C GLN A 233 19.87 -16.74 12.70
N SER A 234 19.22 -17.50 13.59
CA SER A 234 18.49 -16.92 14.71
C SER A 234 19.44 -16.17 15.65
N PRO A 235 19.00 -15.04 16.25
CA PRO A 235 19.82 -14.30 17.20
C PRO A 235 20.09 -15.15 18.45
N LYS A 236 21.26 -14.93 19.08
CA LYS A 236 21.64 -15.64 20.32
C LYS A 236 20.63 -15.45 21.45
N GLN A 237 20.03 -14.26 21.52
CA GLN A 237 18.95 -13.93 22.43
C GLN A 237 17.80 -13.33 21.63
N ARG A 238 16.57 -13.75 21.93
CA ARG A 238 15.36 -13.26 21.28
C ARG A 238 14.68 -12.23 22.18
N LEU A 239 14.46 -11.03 21.67
CA LEU A 239 13.96 -9.90 22.43
C LEU A 239 12.65 -9.35 21.83
N SER A 240 12.68 -9.02 20.54
CA SER A 240 11.54 -8.46 19.80
C SER A 240 11.45 -9.01 18.39
N PHE A 241 10.28 -8.81 17.81
CA PHE A 241 9.98 -9.10 16.42
C PHE A 241 9.06 -8.02 15.88
N LEU A 242 9.44 -7.42 14.77
CA LEU A 242 8.59 -6.55 13.97
C LEU A 242 8.39 -7.22 12.61
N ILE A 243 7.13 -7.38 12.22
CA ILE A 243 6.73 -7.81 10.89
C ILE A 243 5.87 -6.75 10.27
N ASP A 244 6.25 -6.32 9.08
CA ASP A 244 5.44 -5.51 8.18
C ASP A 244 5.28 -6.29 6.87
N ALA A 245 4.07 -6.80 6.66
CA ALA A 245 3.76 -7.71 5.57
C ALA A 245 2.28 -7.66 5.18
N GLY A 246 2.03 -7.77 3.87
CA GLY A 246 0.70 -7.65 3.27
C GLY A 246 0.23 -8.90 2.53
N GLY A 247 -1.07 -8.96 2.24
CA GLY A 247 -1.69 -9.88 1.31
C GLY A 247 -2.12 -9.17 0.04
N SER A 248 -2.35 -9.93 -1.03
CA SER A 248 -2.89 -9.40 -2.29
C SER A 248 -4.08 -10.23 -2.72
N PHE A 249 -5.14 -9.55 -3.16
CA PHE A 249 -6.30 -10.21 -3.75
C PHE A 249 -6.82 -9.39 -4.92
N HIS A 250 -6.87 -9.99 -6.11
CA HIS A 250 -7.29 -9.33 -7.35
C HIS A 250 -6.56 -8.00 -7.64
N GLY A 251 -5.31 -7.87 -7.17
CA GLY A 251 -4.48 -6.69 -7.34
C GLY A 251 -4.65 -5.60 -6.28
N TYR A 252 -5.57 -5.76 -5.32
CA TYR A 252 -5.72 -4.92 -4.13
C TYR A 252 -4.84 -5.43 -2.99
N ALA A 253 -4.16 -4.51 -2.32
CA ALA A 253 -3.21 -4.81 -1.25
C ALA A 253 -3.85 -4.68 0.15
N SER A 254 -3.35 -5.48 1.07
CA SER A 254 -3.33 -5.16 2.50
C SER A 254 -1.92 -4.76 2.92
N ASP A 255 -1.80 -4.05 4.04
CA ASP A 255 -0.54 -3.51 4.54
C ASP A 255 -0.58 -3.51 6.07
N ILE A 256 0.11 -4.45 6.70
CA ILE A 256 -0.13 -4.75 8.11
C ILE A 256 1.22 -4.88 8.80
N THR A 257 1.36 -4.14 9.90
CA THR A 257 2.52 -4.21 10.77
C THR A 257 2.13 -4.61 12.19
N ARG A 258 2.90 -5.53 12.79
CA ARG A 258 2.82 -5.89 14.20
C ARG A 258 4.19 -5.97 14.83
N THR A 259 4.26 -5.60 16.10
CA THR A 259 5.47 -5.74 16.91
C THR A 259 5.18 -6.61 18.13
N TYR A 260 6.06 -7.54 18.43
CA TYR A 260 5.94 -8.48 19.53
C TYR A 260 7.18 -8.41 20.43
N ALA A 261 6.96 -8.47 21.74
CA ALA A 261 8.02 -8.78 22.70
C ALA A 261 8.06 -10.29 22.94
N PHE A 262 9.26 -10.85 23.09
CA PHE A 262 9.42 -12.27 23.39
C PHE A 262 8.97 -12.60 24.83
N GLU A 263 9.27 -11.71 25.78
CA GLU A 263 8.89 -11.82 27.19
C GLU A 263 8.10 -10.58 27.65
N LYS A 264 7.39 -10.72 28.78
CA LYS A 264 6.75 -9.58 29.45
C LYS A 264 7.81 -8.71 30.12
N ASN A 265 7.98 -7.49 29.63
CA ASN A 265 8.97 -6.53 30.11
C ASN A 265 8.52 -5.10 29.75
N LEU A 266 9.36 -4.10 30.05
CA LEU A 266 9.11 -2.69 29.74
C LEU A 266 8.78 -2.44 28.26
N PHE A 267 9.45 -3.15 27.34
CA PHE A 267 9.18 -3.03 25.91
C PHE A 267 7.81 -3.61 25.53
N GLY A 268 7.40 -4.72 26.14
CA GLY A 268 6.05 -5.26 26.01
C GLY A 268 4.96 -4.28 26.50
N ASP A 269 5.20 -3.60 27.62
CA ASP A 269 4.27 -2.55 28.12
C ASP A 269 4.21 -1.35 27.16
N LEU A 270 5.35 -1.01 26.53
CA LEU A 270 5.44 0.05 25.52
C LEU A 270 4.67 -0.30 24.23
N ILE A 271 4.75 -1.55 23.77
CA ILE A 271 3.93 -2.04 22.65
C ILE A 271 2.45 -1.87 22.96
N ALA A 272 1.99 -2.30 24.16
CA ALA A 272 0.59 -2.16 24.56
C ALA A 272 0.13 -0.70 24.69
N ALA A 273 1.05 0.24 25.00
CA ALA A 273 0.75 1.67 25.00
C ALA A 273 0.66 2.25 23.58
N MET A 274 1.54 1.82 22.68
CA MET A 274 1.48 2.16 21.26
C MET A 274 0.20 1.62 20.58
N ASP A 275 -0.23 0.41 20.95
CA ASP A 275 -1.48 -0.19 20.49
C ASP A 275 -2.69 0.68 20.84
N LYS A 276 -2.79 1.10 22.10
CA LYS A 276 -3.84 2.02 22.56
C LYS A 276 -3.78 3.38 21.88
N LEU A 277 -2.57 3.90 21.64
CA LEU A 277 -2.37 5.15 20.91
C LEU A 277 -2.93 5.03 19.49
N GLN A 278 -2.59 3.94 18.79
CA GLN A 278 -3.02 3.66 17.43
C GLN A 278 -4.55 3.56 17.33
N LEU A 279 -5.19 2.79 18.21
CA LEU A 279 -6.65 2.70 18.30
C LEU A 279 -7.30 4.06 18.55
N ALA A 280 -6.73 4.87 19.44
CA ALA A 280 -7.25 6.21 19.72
C ALA A 280 -7.14 7.16 18.52
N ILE A 281 -6.18 6.95 17.61
CA ILE A 281 -6.08 7.69 16.35
C ILE A 281 -7.12 7.19 15.34
N ILE A 282 -7.34 5.88 15.27
CA ILE A 282 -8.41 5.30 14.43
C ILE A 282 -9.79 5.83 14.84
N ASP A 283 -10.07 5.92 16.14
CA ASP A 283 -11.35 6.46 16.65
C ASP A 283 -11.58 7.93 16.26
N MET A 284 -10.53 8.67 15.92
CA MET A 284 -10.64 10.05 15.44
C MET A 284 -11.00 10.14 13.95
N MET A 285 -10.81 9.08 13.17
CA MET A 285 -11.12 9.07 11.74
C MET A 285 -12.63 9.18 11.51
N ARG A 286 -13.01 10.07 10.60
CA ARG A 286 -14.38 10.24 10.08
C ARG A 286 -14.35 11.21 8.90
N PRO A 287 -15.36 11.21 8.02
CA PRO A 287 -15.46 12.19 6.96
C PRO A 287 -15.34 13.64 7.47
N GLY A 288 -14.56 14.47 6.78
CA GLY A 288 -14.32 15.88 7.13
C GLY A 288 -13.10 16.12 8.01
N VAL A 289 -12.49 15.09 8.60
CA VAL A 289 -11.22 15.24 9.35
C VAL A 289 -10.05 15.38 8.38
N LYS A 290 -9.14 16.33 8.62
CA LYS A 290 -7.91 16.43 7.84
C LYS A 290 -6.92 15.38 8.32
N TYR A 291 -6.29 14.66 7.39
CA TYR A 291 -5.31 13.64 7.76
C TYR A 291 -4.11 14.20 8.56
N VAL A 292 -3.71 15.44 8.23
CA VAL A 292 -2.66 16.17 8.97
C VAL A 292 -2.99 16.31 10.46
N ASP A 293 -4.26 16.52 10.81
CA ASP A 293 -4.68 16.67 12.21
C ASP A 293 -4.51 15.35 13.00
N LEU A 294 -4.70 14.20 12.33
CA LEU A 294 -4.42 12.87 12.92
C LEU A 294 -2.92 12.66 13.15
N HIS A 295 -2.09 13.08 12.19
CA HIS A 295 -0.63 13.03 12.30
C HIS A 295 -0.12 13.87 13.48
N LEU A 296 -0.62 15.10 13.61
CA LEU A 296 -0.28 15.98 14.74
C LEU A 296 -0.77 15.42 16.08
N ALA A 297 -1.99 14.87 16.12
CA ALA A 297 -2.50 14.20 17.32
C ALA A 297 -1.66 12.96 17.72
N THR A 298 -1.06 12.28 16.74
CA THR A 298 -0.14 11.15 16.98
C THR A 298 1.13 11.63 17.66
N HIS A 299 1.79 12.69 17.15
CA HIS A 299 2.96 13.28 17.80
C HIS A 299 2.64 13.80 19.21
N ASP A 300 1.47 14.40 19.41
CA ASP A 300 1.01 14.85 20.74
C ASP A 300 0.89 13.67 21.72
N LYS A 301 0.21 12.58 21.34
CA LYS A 301 0.09 11.38 22.17
C LYS A 301 1.45 10.70 22.41
N LEU A 302 2.30 10.64 21.39
CA LEU A 302 3.65 10.07 21.48
C LEU A 302 4.51 10.86 22.47
N ALA A 303 4.45 12.19 22.46
CA ALA A 303 5.18 13.02 23.42
C ALA A 303 4.82 12.67 24.88
N GLN A 304 3.53 12.43 25.16
CA GLN A 304 3.10 11.99 26.49
C GLN A 304 3.64 10.59 26.82
N LEU A 305 3.55 9.66 25.88
CA LEU A 305 4.04 8.30 26.05
C LEU A 305 5.55 8.26 26.31
N LEU A 306 6.35 9.08 25.62
CA LEU A 306 7.79 9.21 25.88
C LEU A 306 8.09 9.69 27.31
N LEU A 307 7.24 10.54 27.90
CA LEU A 307 7.37 10.98 29.30
C LEU A 307 6.95 9.86 30.26
N ASP A 308 5.81 9.22 30.02
CA ASP A 308 5.24 8.18 30.89
C ASP A 308 6.19 6.98 31.03
N PHE A 309 6.85 6.60 29.93
CA PHE A 309 7.84 5.52 29.89
C PHE A 309 9.27 5.99 30.20
N LYS A 310 9.44 7.26 30.56
CA LYS A 310 10.75 7.87 30.88
C LYS A 310 11.77 7.70 29.75
N LEU A 311 11.36 7.81 28.49
CA LEU A 311 12.26 7.86 27.32
C LEU A 311 12.75 9.29 27.06
N ALA A 312 11.95 10.28 27.44
CA ALA A 312 12.28 11.69 27.36
C ALA A 312 12.03 12.41 28.70
N ASN A 313 12.61 13.59 28.85
CA ASN A 313 12.48 14.48 29.99
C ASN A 313 12.02 15.87 29.54
N GLY A 314 11.39 16.61 30.45
CA GLY A 314 10.97 18.00 30.21
C GLY A 314 9.47 18.13 29.97
N GLU A 315 9.08 19.21 29.30
CA GLU A 315 7.67 19.50 29.00
C GLU A 315 7.24 18.85 27.69
N LYS A 316 6.03 18.29 27.67
CA LYS A 316 5.44 17.63 26.50
C LYS A 316 5.52 18.47 25.22
N GLN A 317 5.15 19.75 25.32
CA GLN A 317 5.15 20.67 24.18
C GLN A 317 6.57 20.91 23.64
N ALA A 318 7.57 21.00 24.53
CA ALA A 318 8.96 21.15 24.15
C ALA A 318 9.49 19.93 23.38
N LEU A 319 9.04 18.71 23.70
CA LEU A 319 9.42 17.50 22.96
C LEU A 319 8.91 17.51 21.50
N ILE A 320 7.78 18.17 21.25
CA ILE A 320 7.21 18.29 19.90
C ILE A 320 7.93 19.40 19.15
N GLU A 321 7.98 20.62 19.71
CA GLU A 321 8.58 21.80 19.07
C GLU A 321 10.07 21.63 18.77
N GLN A 322 10.79 20.91 19.65
CA GLN A 322 12.20 20.62 19.47
C GLN A 322 12.45 19.32 18.71
N GLY A 323 11.45 18.72 18.06
CA GLY A 323 11.62 17.57 17.17
C GLY A 323 12.07 16.27 17.86
N VAL A 324 11.93 16.14 19.18
CA VAL A 324 12.24 14.89 19.91
C VAL A 324 11.29 13.79 19.46
N THR A 325 10.00 14.07 19.35
CA THR A 325 9.02 13.08 18.85
C THR A 325 9.37 12.59 17.44
N SER A 326 9.82 13.49 16.55
CA SER A 326 10.23 13.14 15.18
C SER A 326 11.47 12.23 15.13
N ALA A 327 12.36 12.29 16.12
CA ALA A 327 13.50 11.38 16.20
C ALA A 327 13.08 9.95 16.58
N PHE A 328 12.00 9.79 17.36
CA PHE A 328 11.42 8.49 17.69
C PHE A 328 10.38 8.02 16.66
N PHE A 329 9.74 8.94 15.93
CA PHE A 329 8.72 8.66 14.91
C PHE A 329 9.00 9.50 13.65
N PRO A 330 9.89 8.99 12.76
CA PRO A 330 10.44 9.79 11.66
C PRO A 330 9.66 9.67 10.33
N HIS A 331 8.51 9.01 10.31
CA HIS A 331 7.71 8.82 9.10
C HIS A 331 6.29 9.38 9.26
N GLY A 332 5.50 9.36 8.18
CA GLY A 332 4.08 9.73 8.23
C GLY A 332 3.24 8.70 8.99
N LEU A 333 2.11 9.13 9.54
CA LEU A 333 1.13 8.27 10.22
C LEU A 333 0.57 7.11 9.38
N GLY A 334 0.62 7.22 8.05
CA GLY A 334 0.01 6.27 7.13
C GLY A 334 -0.33 6.93 5.80
N HIS A 335 -1.08 6.21 4.97
CA HIS A 335 -1.35 6.59 3.59
C HIS A 335 -2.65 5.98 3.07
N MET A 336 -3.08 6.42 1.88
CA MET A 336 -4.13 5.73 1.14
C MET A 336 -3.67 4.31 0.76
N LEU A 337 -4.58 3.35 0.77
CA LEU A 337 -4.32 1.96 0.42
C LEU A 337 -5.34 1.47 -0.62
N GLY A 338 -4.92 0.60 -1.54
CA GLY A 338 -5.80 0.04 -2.57
C GLY A 338 -5.07 -0.80 -3.60
N LEU A 339 -5.18 -0.43 -4.89
CA LEU A 339 -4.48 -1.08 -5.99
C LEU A 339 -2.96 -0.94 -5.90
N GLN A 340 -2.49 0.07 -5.17
CA GLN A 340 -1.10 0.25 -4.81
C GLN A 340 -1.03 0.36 -3.28
N VAL A 341 0.10 -0.04 -2.69
CA VAL A 341 0.35 0.00 -1.25
C VAL A 341 0.26 1.44 -0.76
N HIS A 342 1.15 2.30 -1.27
CA HIS A 342 1.00 3.75 -1.23
C HIS A 342 0.07 4.18 -2.38
N ASP A 343 -1.25 4.10 -2.18
CA ASP A 343 -2.23 4.39 -3.23
C ASP A 343 -2.29 5.87 -3.60
N MET A 344 -2.81 6.15 -4.79
CA MET A 344 -2.87 7.50 -5.35
C MET A 344 -3.95 8.36 -4.66
N GLY A 345 -3.84 9.68 -4.83
CA GLY A 345 -4.85 10.63 -4.38
C GLY A 345 -4.70 11.14 -2.93
N GLY A 346 -3.66 10.70 -2.20
CA GLY A 346 -3.37 11.16 -0.82
C GLY A 346 -3.01 12.64 -0.71
N PHE A 347 -2.44 13.24 -1.76
CA PHE A 347 -2.09 14.67 -1.81
C PHE A 347 -3.01 15.51 -2.71
N LEU A 348 -3.97 14.86 -3.40
CA LEU A 348 -4.88 15.55 -4.32
C LEU A 348 -6.08 16.10 -3.55
N HIS A 349 -6.25 17.42 -3.59
CA HIS A 349 -7.35 18.12 -2.93
C HIS A 349 -8.61 18.18 -3.80
N ASP A 350 -8.43 18.25 -5.11
CA ASP A 350 -9.50 18.25 -6.10
C ASP A 350 -9.18 17.33 -7.28
N GLU A 351 -10.19 17.10 -8.11
CA GLU A 351 -10.10 16.28 -9.32
C GLU A 351 -9.33 16.95 -10.48
N ARG A 352 -8.89 18.21 -10.31
CA ARG A 352 -8.05 18.93 -11.28
C ARG A 352 -6.57 18.71 -11.02
N GLY A 353 -6.21 18.00 -9.95
CA GLY A 353 -4.82 17.71 -9.62
C GLY A 353 -4.19 18.71 -8.66
N THR A 354 -4.98 19.54 -7.96
CA THR A 354 -4.43 20.49 -6.98
C THR A 354 -3.75 19.72 -5.85
N HIS A 355 -2.42 19.87 -5.78
CA HIS A 355 -1.58 19.14 -4.84
C HIS A 355 -1.34 19.96 -3.56
N ILE A 356 -1.60 19.38 -2.40
CA ILE A 356 -1.25 19.96 -1.10
C ILE A 356 -0.02 19.24 -0.56
N ALA A 357 1.11 19.95 -0.54
CA ALA A 357 2.36 19.43 0.03
C ALA A 357 2.21 19.13 1.53
N PRO A 358 2.95 18.14 2.06
CA PRO A 358 3.00 17.92 3.49
C PRO A 358 3.56 19.16 4.22
N PRO A 359 3.18 19.39 5.49
CA PRO A 359 3.78 20.46 6.30
C PRO A 359 5.31 20.33 6.34
N GLU A 360 6.04 21.45 6.32
CA GLU A 360 7.51 21.45 6.31
C GLU A 360 8.11 20.67 7.51
N ALA A 361 7.45 20.71 8.67
CA ALA A 361 7.87 19.98 9.86
C ALA A 361 7.68 18.45 9.75
N HIS A 362 6.91 17.96 8.77
CA HIS A 362 6.56 16.56 8.59
C HIS A 362 6.68 16.15 7.11
N PRO A 363 7.89 16.22 6.50
CA PRO A 363 8.08 16.05 5.06
C PRO A 363 7.78 14.64 4.55
N PHE A 364 7.76 13.64 5.44
CA PHE A 364 7.49 12.24 5.11
C PHE A 364 6.00 11.86 5.22
N LEU A 365 5.12 12.82 5.53
CA LEU A 365 3.69 12.58 5.56
C LEU A 365 3.17 12.28 4.14
N ARG A 366 2.53 11.12 3.95
CA ARG A 366 2.08 10.62 2.65
C ARG A 366 0.63 10.98 2.28
N CYS A 367 -0.08 11.67 3.17
CA CYS A 367 -1.47 12.07 2.96
C CYS A 367 -1.75 13.43 3.60
N THR A 368 -2.31 14.35 2.82
CA THR A 368 -2.75 15.69 3.27
C THR A 368 -4.23 15.93 3.00
N ARG A 369 -4.92 14.92 2.47
CA ARG A 369 -6.33 14.98 2.10
C ARG A 369 -7.24 15.06 3.34
N THR A 370 -8.41 15.69 3.15
CA THR A 370 -9.54 15.57 4.06
C THR A 370 -10.24 14.23 3.84
N LEU A 371 -10.43 13.47 4.91
CA LEU A 371 -11.06 12.16 4.87
C LEU A 371 -12.49 12.25 4.34
N ALA A 372 -12.88 11.22 3.57
CA ALA A 372 -14.23 11.04 3.04
C ALA A 372 -14.65 9.58 3.19
N ALA A 373 -15.95 9.31 3.08
CA ALA A 373 -16.48 7.96 3.15
C ALA A 373 -15.97 7.10 1.98
N ASN A 374 -15.86 5.78 2.21
CA ASN A 374 -15.30 4.78 1.30
C ASN A 374 -13.82 5.00 0.94
N GLN A 375 -13.07 5.73 1.76
CA GLN A 375 -11.61 5.76 1.67
C GLN A 375 -11.02 4.65 2.55
N VAL A 376 -9.87 4.13 2.14
CA VAL A 376 -9.13 3.11 2.90
C VAL A 376 -7.73 3.62 3.15
N LEU A 377 -7.30 3.60 4.40
CA LEU A 377 -6.01 4.11 4.83
C LEU A 377 -5.29 3.11 5.74
N THR A 378 -3.97 3.18 5.76
CA THR A 378 -3.15 2.63 6.83
C THR A 378 -3.08 3.60 8.00
N ILE A 379 -3.00 3.07 9.23
CA ILE A 379 -2.70 3.85 10.45
C ILE A 379 -1.60 3.13 11.21
N GLU A 380 -0.38 3.65 11.09
CA GLU A 380 0.89 3.00 11.41
C GLU A 380 1.80 3.84 12.33
N PRO A 381 1.36 4.30 13.51
CA PRO A 381 2.26 4.99 14.42
C PRO A 381 3.46 4.12 14.81
N GLY A 382 4.63 4.74 14.92
CA GLY A 382 5.89 4.07 15.23
C GLY A 382 6.64 4.72 16.39
N LEU A 383 7.50 3.93 17.03
CA LEU A 383 8.46 4.38 18.05
C LEU A 383 9.75 3.56 17.88
N TYR A 384 10.82 4.19 17.43
CA TYR A 384 12.06 3.51 17.07
C TYR A 384 13.26 4.08 17.83
N ILE A 385 14.23 3.21 18.09
CA ILE A 385 15.55 3.60 18.61
C ILE A 385 16.53 3.59 17.44
N ILE A 386 16.57 4.71 16.71
CA ILE A 386 17.44 4.88 15.54
C ILE A 386 18.65 5.70 15.94
N ASP A 387 19.82 5.06 15.95
CA ASP A 387 21.06 5.65 16.45
C ASP A 387 21.42 6.95 15.72
N SER A 388 21.26 7.03 14.40
CA SER A 388 21.55 8.25 13.64
C SER A 388 20.71 9.43 14.11
N LEU A 389 19.39 9.26 14.21
CA LEU A 389 18.45 10.32 14.61
C LEU A 389 18.64 10.74 16.07
N LEU A 390 18.82 9.79 16.99
CA LEU A 390 19.04 10.11 18.39
C LEU A 390 20.39 10.79 18.62
N ASN A 391 21.43 10.39 17.86
CA ASN A 391 22.75 11.03 17.96
C ASN A 391 22.74 12.47 17.46
N GLU A 392 21.90 12.84 16.49
CA GLU A 392 21.71 14.23 16.07
C GLU A 392 21.23 15.10 17.24
N LEU A 393 20.18 14.65 17.96
CA LEU A 393 19.70 15.34 19.17
C LEU A 393 20.79 15.48 20.23
N ARG A 394 21.66 14.45 20.37
CA ARG A 394 22.77 14.50 21.31
C ARG A 394 23.81 15.55 20.92
N GLN A 395 24.09 15.71 19.63
CA GLN A 395 25.15 16.57 19.12
C GLN A 395 24.76 18.06 19.11
N ASP A 396 23.48 18.39 18.94
CA ASP A 396 23.01 19.78 18.87
C ASP A 396 22.49 20.35 20.20
N GLY A 397 22.73 19.64 21.31
CA GLY A 397 22.41 20.10 22.66
C GLY A 397 21.01 19.72 23.16
N ARG A 398 20.16 19.10 22.33
CA ARG A 398 18.85 18.57 22.74
C ARG A 398 18.92 17.24 23.48
N GLY A 399 20.11 16.66 23.63
CA GLY A 399 20.34 15.37 24.29
C GLY A 399 19.95 15.33 25.77
N ASN A 400 19.79 16.48 26.43
CA ASN A 400 19.27 16.57 27.80
C ASN A 400 17.76 16.26 27.91
N LEU A 401 17.02 16.37 26.80
CA LEU A 401 15.61 15.98 26.70
C LEU A 401 15.44 14.47 26.58
N ILE A 402 16.51 13.71 26.38
CA ILE A 402 16.48 12.25 26.24
C ILE A 402 16.92 11.60 27.54
N ASN A 403 16.16 10.60 28.00
CA ASN A 403 16.62 9.73 29.07
C ASN A 403 17.41 8.55 28.48
N TRP A 404 18.71 8.76 28.31
CA TRP A 404 19.62 7.78 27.72
C TRP A 404 19.65 6.45 28.46
N GLN A 405 19.45 6.44 29.78
CA GLN A 405 19.43 5.20 30.56
C GLN A 405 18.29 4.28 30.11
N THR A 406 17.09 4.83 29.92
CA THR A 406 15.93 4.04 29.48
C THR A 406 16.01 3.73 27.99
N VAL A 407 16.49 4.66 27.16
CA VAL A 407 16.76 4.41 25.73
C VAL A 407 17.74 3.24 25.57
N ASP A 408 18.85 3.22 26.30
CA ASP A 408 19.85 2.15 26.21
C ASP A 408 19.31 0.80 26.68
N LEU A 409 18.36 0.79 27.62
CA LEU A 409 17.68 -0.43 28.07
C LEU A 409 16.82 -1.06 26.97
N ILE A 410 16.13 -0.25 26.14
CA ILE A 410 15.25 -0.75 25.08
C ILE A 410 15.88 -0.74 23.68
N ARG A 411 17.06 -0.12 23.50
CA ARG A 411 17.82 -0.10 22.24
C ARG A 411 17.98 -1.50 21.61
N PRO A 412 18.24 -2.58 22.39
CA PRO A 412 18.35 -3.93 21.81
C PRO A 412 17.07 -4.47 21.15
N PHE A 413 15.92 -3.87 21.43
CA PHE A 413 14.63 -4.28 20.86
C PHE A 413 14.32 -3.57 19.52
N GLY A 414 15.14 -2.60 19.11
CA GLY A 414 15.01 -1.89 17.83
C GLY A 414 13.90 -0.85 17.83
N GLY A 415 12.66 -1.26 17.61
CA GLY A 415 11.53 -0.35 17.47
C GLY A 415 10.18 -1.04 17.41
N ILE A 416 9.13 -0.22 17.39
CA ILE A 416 7.73 -0.62 17.40
C ILE A 416 7.03 0.08 16.24
N ARG A 417 6.24 -0.69 15.48
CA ARG A 417 5.18 -0.20 14.58
C ARG A 417 3.97 -1.12 14.71
N ILE A 418 2.79 -0.52 14.71
CA ILE A 418 1.50 -1.22 14.73
C ILE A 418 0.63 -0.57 13.68
N GLU A 419 0.17 -1.35 12.71
CA GLU A 419 -0.52 -0.84 11.54
C GLU A 419 -1.75 -1.65 11.17
N ASP A 420 -2.84 -0.93 10.90
CA ASP A 420 -4.10 -1.51 10.46
C ASP A 420 -4.58 -0.90 9.14
N ASN A 421 -5.40 -1.65 8.41
CA ASN A 421 -6.11 -1.18 7.24
C ASN A 421 -7.54 -0.79 7.64
N VAL A 422 -7.88 0.48 7.50
CA VAL A 422 -9.12 1.04 8.01
C VAL A 422 -9.95 1.63 6.88
N ILE A 423 -11.18 1.15 6.73
CA ILE A 423 -12.19 1.75 5.85
C ILE A 423 -12.92 2.84 6.65
N VAL A 424 -12.95 4.05 6.11
CA VAL A 424 -13.75 5.15 6.66
C VAL A 424 -15.15 5.08 6.07
N HIS A 425 -16.15 4.73 6.88
CA HIS A 425 -17.56 4.83 6.49
C HIS A 425 -18.15 6.19 6.89
N SER A 426 -19.42 6.44 6.54
CA SER A 426 -20.08 7.70 6.87
C SER A 426 -20.31 7.91 8.38
N ASP A 427 -20.50 6.81 9.11
CA ASP A 427 -20.97 6.79 10.50
C ASP A 427 -20.09 5.96 11.45
N HIS A 428 -19.16 5.17 10.91
CA HIS A 428 -18.21 4.35 11.68
C HIS A 428 -16.90 4.13 10.92
N ASN A 429 -15.92 3.53 11.57
CA ASN A 429 -14.71 3.00 10.93
C ASN A 429 -14.76 1.48 11.00
N GLU A 430 -14.37 0.82 9.90
CA GLU A 430 -14.20 -0.64 9.84
C GLU A 430 -12.70 -0.93 9.82
N ASN A 431 -12.21 -1.62 10.85
CA ASN A 431 -10.80 -1.98 10.97
C ASN A 431 -10.62 -3.41 10.47
N MET A 432 -10.38 -3.55 9.17
CA MET A 432 -10.30 -4.86 8.50
C MET A 432 -9.27 -5.78 9.16
N THR A 433 -8.19 -5.23 9.71
CA THR A 433 -7.13 -6.01 10.37
C THR A 433 -7.59 -6.56 11.72
N ARG A 434 -8.21 -5.73 12.57
CA ARG A 434 -8.60 -6.13 13.94
C ARG A 434 -9.91 -6.90 13.99
N ASP A 435 -10.83 -6.65 13.07
CA ASP A 435 -12.08 -7.39 12.95
C ASP A 435 -11.84 -8.88 12.63
N LEU A 436 -10.66 -9.20 12.08
CA LEU A 436 -10.16 -10.56 11.86
C LEU A 436 -9.44 -11.19 13.07
N GLY A 437 -9.38 -10.48 14.20
CA GLY A 437 -8.81 -10.98 15.46
C GLY A 437 -7.30 -10.76 15.63
N LEU A 438 -6.64 -10.04 14.72
CA LEU A 438 -5.22 -9.66 14.89
C LEU A 438 -5.09 -8.43 15.79
N GLN A 439 -4.91 -8.64 17.09
CA GLN A 439 -4.64 -7.57 18.05
C GLN A 439 -3.21 -7.02 17.89
N GLY A 440 -2.98 -5.82 18.41
CA GLY A 440 -1.69 -5.13 18.37
C GLY A 440 -0.68 -5.63 19.39
#